data_AF-A0AAJ1MPV3-F1
#
_entry.id   AF-A0AAJ1MPV3-F1
#
_cell.length_a   1.000
_cell.length_b   1.000
_cell.length_c   1.000
_cell.angle_alpha   90.00
_cell.angle_beta   90.00
_cell.angle_gamma   90.00
#
_symmetry.space_group_name_H-M   'P 1'
#
loop_
_entity.id
_entity.type
_entity.pdbx_description
1 polymer ?
#
loop_
_entity_poly.entity_id
_entity_poly.type
_entity_poly.pdbx_seq_one_letter_code
_entity_poly.pdbx_strand_id
1 'polypeptide(L)'
;MFIKSKNYNNCVQKVKIEIGTNVGLEKDDEAYIVLKELPTIEMLKLKDASEKSENDILILFRELLPLILIEHNFYEDEKAQKKMSAKDVTAIIFDSLDLTVKVVDSYTKASFFTRAEKIG
;
A
#
# COMPACT_ATOMS: atom_id res chain seq x y z
N MET A 1 -27.00 3.03 4.39
CA MET A 1 -26.68 1.60 4.61
C MET A 1 -25.50 1.55 5.59
N PHE A 2 -25.73 1.19 6.86
CA PHE A 2 -24.68 1.17 7.89
C PHE A 2 -24.12 -0.25 7.99
N ILE A 3 -22.98 -0.50 7.37
CA ILE A 3 -22.23 -1.74 7.57
C ILE A 3 -21.66 -1.67 8.98
N LYS A 4 -22.11 -2.58 9.86
CA LYS A 4 -21.55 -2.77 11.21
C LYS A 4 -20.03 -2.86 11.09
N SER A 5 -19.29 -2.04 11.85
CA SER A 5 -17.81 -1.94 11.81
C SER A 5 -17.07 -3.28 11.87
N LYS A 6 -17.72 -4.33 12.40
CA LYS A 6 -17.21 -5.71 12.43
C LYS A 6 -16.96 -6.35 11.05
N ASN A 7 -17.72 -5.98 10.01
CA ASN A 7 -17.54 -6.53 8.66
C ASN A 7 -16.77 -5.60 7.72
N TYR A 8 -16.41 -4.39 8.18
CA TYR A 8 -15.66 -3.44 7.37
C TYR A 8 -14.34 -4.05 6.88
N ASN A 9 -13.55 -4.66 7.77
CA ASN A 9 -12.28 -5.30 7.41
C ASN A 9 -12.40 -6.47 6.43
N ASN A 10 -13.57 -7.13 6.32
CA ASN A 10 -13.79 -8.22 5.36
C ASN A 10 -14.29 -7.73 3.98
N CYS A 11 -14.84 -6.52 3.91
CA CYS A 11 -15.30 -5.90 2.65
C CYS A 11 -14.32 -4.85 2.11
N VAL A 12 -13.27 -4.52 2.88
CA VAL A 12 -12.20 -3.61 2.50
C VAL A 12 -11.35 -4.26 1.41
N GLN A 13 -11.22 -3.57 0.29
CA GLN A 13 -10.43 -4.02 -0.85
C GLN A 13 -8.96 -4.19 -0.43
N LYS A 14 -8.32 -5.24 -0.93
CA LYS A 14 -6.91 -5.54 -0.70
C LYS A 14 -6.18 -5.42 -2.03
N VAL A 15 -5.14 -4.62 -2.07
CA VAL A 15 -4.31 -4.39 -3.24
C VAL A 15 -3.00 -5.15 -3.03
N LYS A 16 -2.78 -6.24 -3.78
CA LYS A 16 -1.47 -6.89 -3.87
C LYS A 16 -0.61 -6.08 -4.85
N ILE A 17 0.59 -5.71 -4.43
CA ILE A 17 1.58 -5.00 -5.24
C ILE A 17 2.84 -5.84 -5.26
N GLU A 18 3.28 -6.17 -6.46
CA GLU A 18 4.49 -6.93 -6.74
C GLU A 18 5.64 -5.94 -6.93
N ILE A 19 6.74 -6.16 -6.23
CA ILE A 19 7.90 -5.25 -6.17
C ILE A 19 9.23 -6.00 -6.23
N GLY A 20 9.24 -7.30 -6.60
CA GLY A 20 10.44 -8.13 -6.63
C GLY A 20 11.57 -7.53 -7.47
N THR A 21 11.26 -7.08 -8.69
CA THR A 21 12.27 -6.51 -9.59
C THR A 21 12.85 -5.20 -9.05
N ASN A 22 12.04 -4.43 -8.30
CA ASN A 22 12.44 -3.14 -7.74
C ASN A 22 13.27 -3.27 -6.45
N VAL A 23 13.23 -4.43 -5.78
CA VAL A 23 14.12 -4.75 -4.65
C VAL A 23 15.36 -5.56 -5.08
N GLY A 24 15.59 -5.69 -6.40
CA GLY A 24 16.77 -6.36 -6.97
C GLY A 24 16.63 -7.86 -7.14
N LEU A 25 15.41 -8.42 -7.10
CA LEU A 25 15.13 -9.84 -7.41
C LEU A 25 14.94 -10.04 -8.92
N GLU A 26 15.07 -11.29 -9.38
CA GLU A 26 14.98 -11.63 -10.80
C GLU A 26 13.56 -11.52 -11.35
N LYS A 27 12.54 -11.72 -10.50
CA LYS A 27 11.12 -11.68 -10.88
C LYS A 27 10.30 -10.82 -9.94
N ASP A 28 9.28 -10.15 -10.48
CA ASP A 28 8.43 -9.23 -9.72
C ASP A 28 7.58 -9.92 -8.65
N ASP A 29 7.14 -11.16 -8.88
CA ASP A 29 6.32 -11.94 -7.94
C ASP A 29 7.14 -12.51 -6.75
N GLU A 30 8.46 -12.39 -6.76
CA GLU A 30 9.29 -12.85 -5.63
C GLU A 30 9.15 -11.98 -4.39
N ALA A 31 8.81 -10.69 -4.53
CA ALA A 31 8.48 -9.84 -3.40
C ALA A 31 7.12 -9.16 -3.63
N TYR A 32 6.24 -9.30 -2.64
CA TYR A 32 4.94 -8.64 -2.67
C TYR A 32 4.60 -7.99 -1.33
N ILE A 33 3.77 -6.97 -1.42
CA ILE A 33 3.07 -6.35 -0.30
C ILE A 33 1.57 -6.33 -0.59
N VAL A 34 0.77 -6.41 0.46
CA VAL A 34 -0.68 -6.29 0.38
C VAL A 34 -1.11 -5.13 1.24
N LEU A 35 -1.73 -4.15 0.60
CA LEU A 35 -2.24 -2.94 1.24
C LEU A 35 -3.77 -3.02 1.29
N LYS A 36 -4.37 -2.70 2.43
CA LYS A 36 -5.82 -2.53 2.53
C LYS A 36 -6.25 -1.16 2.00
N GLU A 37 -7.48 -1.05 1.53
CA GLU A 37 -8.08 0.22 1.14
C GLU A 37 -8.11 1.17 2.34
N LEU A 38 -7.78 2.44 2.07
CA LEU A 38 -7.87 3.50 3.05
C LEU A 38 -9.34 3.84 3.35
N PRO A 39 -9.66 4.20 4.59
CA PRO A 39 -10.96 4.80 4.89
C PRO A 39 -11.23 6.03 4.02
N THR A 40 -12.49 6.30 3.69
CA THR A 40 -12.89 7.44 2.83
C THR A 40 -12.28 8.77 3.29
N ILE A 41 -12.13 9.00 4.59
CA ILE A 41 -11.52 10.22 5.15
C ILE A 41 -10.05 10.33 4.75
N GLU A 42 -9.29 9.24 4.86
CA GLU A 42 -7.87 9.22 4.52
C GLU A 42 -7.66 9.29 2.99
N MET A 43 -8.55 8.69 2.19
CA MET A 43 -8.54 8.86 0.73
C MET A 43 -8.78 10.31 0.31
N LEU A 44 -9.71 11.02 0.98
CA LEU A 44 -9.95 12.44 0.71
C LEU A 44 -8.71 13.29 1.04
N LYS A 45 -8.02 12.99 2.15
CA LYS A 45 -6.74 13.65 2.48
C LYS A 45 -5.66 13.37 1.45
N LEU A 46 -5.57 12.13 0.96
CA LEU A 46 -4.64 11.75 -0.09
C LEU A 46 -4.92 12.47 -1.41
N LYS A 47 -6.21 12.63 -1.77
CA LYS A 47 -6.63 13.39 -2.93
C LYS A 47 -6.28 14.88 -2.79
N ASP A 48 -6.58 15.49 -1.64
CA ASP A 48 -6.26 16.89 -1.36
C ASP A 48 -4.74 17.15 -1.37
N ALA A 49 -3.96 16.22 -0.81
CA ALA A 49 -2.51 16.24 -0.89
C ALA A 49 -2.01 16.10 -2.33
N SER A 50 -2.66 15.25 -3.13
CA SER A 50 -2.34 15.06 -4.55
C SER A 50 -2.60 16.28 -5.41
N GLU A 51 -3.54 17.15 -5.03
CA GLU A 51 -3.81 18.42 -5.72
C GLU A 51 -2.84 19.53 -5.29
N LYS A 52 -2.18 19.39 -4.14
CA LYS A 52 -1.24 20.37 -3.60
C LYS A 52 0.19 20.17 -4.07
N SER A 53 0.79 19.00 -3.84
CA SER A 53 2.18 18.69 -4.17
C SER A 53 2.52 17.22 -3.98
N GLU A 54 3.36 16.66 -4.86
CA GLU A 54 3.83 15.27 -4.77
C GLU A 54 4.54 14.97 -3.44
N ASN A 55 5.27 15.94 -2.87
CA ASN A 55 5.94 15.78 -1.58
C ASN A 55 4.95 15.58 -0.41
N ASP A 56 3.82 16.28 -0.39
CA ASP A 56 2.79 16.13 0.64
C ASP A 56 2.13 14.75 0.58
N ILE A 57 1.91 14.23 -0.64
CA ILE A 57 1.43 12.86 -0.84
C ILE A 57 2.40 11.88 -0.21
N LEU A 58 3.70 12.01 -0.49
CA LEU A 58 4.73 11.10 0.00
C LEU A 58 4.81 11.10 1.53
N ILE A 59 4.72 12.28 2.16
CA ILE A 59 4.72 12.41 3.63
C ILE A 59 3.50 11.70 4.22
N LEU A 60 2.30 11.99 3.71
CA LEU A 60 1.07 11.38 4.18
C LEU A 60 1.09 9.86 3.96
N PHE A 61 1.54 9.42 2.78
CA PHE A 61 1.62 8.01 2.44
C PHE A 61 2.63 7.27 3.31
N ARG A 62 3.73 7.92 3.73
CA ARG A 62 4.72 7.34 4.65
C ARG A 62 4.13 7.01 6.03
N GLU A 63 3.23 7.85 6.52
CA GLU A 63 2.52 7.61 7.78
C GLU A 63 1.43 6.54 7.62
N LEU A 64 0.80 6.48 6.44
CA LEU A 64 -0.30 5.58 6.16
C LEU A 64 0.14 4.18 5.76
N LEU A 65 1.22 4.02 5.00
CA LEU A 65 1.72 2.74 4.50
C LEU A 65 1.79 1.65 5.59
N PRO A 66 2.41 1.88 6.77
CA PRO A 66 2.51 0.84 7.78
C PRO A 66 1.16 0.52 8.44
N LEU A 67 0.19 1.43 8.37
CA LEU A 67 -1.17 1.23 8.89
C LEU A 67 -2.05 0.45 7.90
N ILE A 68 -1.77 0.57 6.60
CA ILE A 68 -2.48 -0.13 5.52
C ILE A 68 -1.82 -1.44 5.09
N LEU A 69 -0.54 -1.65 5.39
CA LEU A 69 0.15 -2.90 5.16
C LEU A 69 -0.47 -4.00 6.02
N ILE A 70 -1.11 -4.97 5.36
CA ILE A 70 -1.75 -6.10 6.04
C ILE A 70 -1.00 -7.41 5.84
N GLU A 71 -0.24 -7.53 4.75
CA GLU A 71 0.56 -8.72 4.46
C GLU A 71 1.76 -8.34 3.60
N HIS A 72 2.85 -9.09 3.72
CA HIS A 72 4.06 -8.91 2.91
C HIS A 72 4.94 -10.17 2.97
N ASN A 73 5.80 -10.32 1.95
CA ASN A 73 6.77 -11.41 1.79
C ASN A 73 8.20 -11.08 2.28
N PHE A 74 8.35 -10.05 3.12
CA PHE A 74 9.65 -9.57 3.57
C PHE A 74 10.08 -10.24 4.88
N TYR A 75 11.29 -10.80 4.89
CA TYR A 75 11.88 -11.51 6.01
C TYR A 75 13.23 -10.89 6.39
N GLU A 76 13.55 -10.90 7.68
CA GLU A 76 14.84 -10.43 8.21
C GLU A 76 15.98 -11.41 7.93
N ASP A 77 15.67 -12.70 7.73
CA ASP A 77 16.63 -13.78 7.57
C ASP A 77 16.49 -14.45 6.19
N GLU A 78 17.62 -14.87 5.61
CA GLU A 78 17.69 -15.70 4.39
C GLU A 78 16.92 -17.03 4.54
N LYS A 79 16.69 -17.48 5.78
CA LYS A 79 15.93 -18.68 6.11
C LYS A 79 14.41 -18.45 6.24
N ALA A 80 13.91 -17.24 5.95
CA ALA A 80 12.51 -16.85 6.04
C ALA A 80 11.85 -17.13 7.42
N GLN A 81 12.64 -17.15 8.50
CA GLN A 81 12.14 -17.53 9.84
C GLN A 81 11.46 -16.37 10.56
N LYS A 82 11.86 -15.13 10.27
CA LYS A 82 11.36 -13.93 10.95
C LYS A 82 10.83 -12.92 9.93
N LYS A 83 9.52 -12.70 9.94
CA LYS A 83 8.88 -11.67 9.11
C LYS A 83 9.24 -10.30 9.64
N MET A 84 9.63 -9.39 8.74
CA MET A 84 9.87 -7.99 9.09
C MET A 84 8.62 -7.34 9.67
N SER A 85 8.78 -6.27 10.47
CA SER A 85 7.63 -5.50 10.90
C SER A 85 7.11 -4.62 9.75
N ALA A 86 5.84 -4.24 9.79
CA ALA A 86 5.26 -3.35 8.78
C ALA A 86 6.00 -2.01 8.65
N LYS A 87 6.62 -1.53 9.75
CA LYS A 87 7.42 -0.31 9.75
C LYS A 87 8.76 -0.51 9.03
N ASP A 88 9.40 -1.66 9.20
CA ASP A 88 10.67 -1.97 8.52
C ASP A 88 10.44 -2.14 7.01
N VAL A 89 9.38 -2.84 6.62
CA VAL A 89 9.01 -2.97 5.20
C VAL A 89 8.69 -1.62 4.58
N THR A 90 7.97 -0.76 5.31
CA THR A 90 7.73 0.62 4.88
C THR A 90 9.05 1.37 4.68
N ALA A 91 9.99 1.27 5.64
CA ALA A 91 11.26 1.95 5.53
C ALA A 91 12.04 1.51 4.28
N ILE A 92 12.03 0.21 3.94
CA ILE A 92 12.65 -0.32 2.71
C ILE A 92 11.99 0.26 1.45
N ILE A 93 10.66 0.32 1.42
CA ILE A 93 9.93 0.88 0.27
C ILE A 93 10.29 2.37 0.08
N PHE A 94 10.44 3.10 1.18
CA PHE A 94 10.83 4.51 1.18
C PHE A 94 12.33 4.78 1.01
N ASP A 95 13.17 3.74 1.07
CA ASP A 95 14.61 3.85 0.84
C ASP A 95 14.91 4.14 -0.63
N SER A 96 14.14 3.53 -1.54
CA SER A 96 14.21 3.81 -2.97
C SER A 96 13.01 4.61 -3.46
N LEU A 97 13.29 5.76 -4.07
CA LEU A 97 12.26 6.64 -4.62
C LEU A 97 11.44 5.95 -5.72
N ASP A 98 12.09 5.09 -6.52
CA ASP A 98 11.46 4.29 -7.57
C ASP A 98 10.44 3.27 -7.00
N LEU A 99 10.83 2.57 -5.91
CA LEU A 99 9.93 1.68 -5.15
C LEU A 99 8.74 2.45 -4.60
N THR A 100 9.01 3.61 -4.00
CA THR A 100 7.96 4.44 -3.40
C THR A 100 6.95 4.87 -4.46
N VAL A 101 7.41 5.39 -5.59
CA VAL A 101 6.53 5.83 -6.69
C VAL A 101 5.75 4.65 -7.25
N LYS A 102 6.38 3.49 -7.50
CA LYS A 102 5.66 2.30 -7.97
C LYS A 102 4.55 1.88 -7.01
N VAL A 103 4.84 1.84 -5.72
CA VAL A 103 3.87 1.43 -4.69
C VAL A 103 2.74 2.45 -4.57
N VAL A 104 3.06 3.76 -4.53
CA VAL A 104 2.06 4.84 -4.47
C VAL A 104 1.18 4.83 -5.72
N ASP A 105 1.77 4.73 -6.92
CA ASP A 105 1.03 4.75 -8.19
C ASP A 105 0.16 3.50 -8.34
N SER A 106 0.71 2.30 -8.07
CA SER A 106 -0.05 1.04 -8.13
C SER A 106 -1.20 1.04 -7.13
N TYR A 107 -0.95 1.53 -5.92
CA TYR A 107 -1.98 1.64 -4.89
C TYR A 107 -3.04 2.68 -5.27
N THR A 108 -2.62 3.86 -5.71
CA THR A 108 -3.51 4.95 -6.15
C THR A 108 -4.39 4.46 -7.30
N LYS A 109 -3.81 3.86 -8.34
CA LYS A 109 -4.59 3.31 -9.45
C LYS A 109 -5.59 2.25 -8.97
N ALA A 110 -5.15 1.29 -8.18
CA ALA A 110 -6.03 0.23 -7.68
C ALA A 110 -7.11 0.75 -6.71
N SER A 111 -6.83 1.80 -5.94
CA SER A 111 -7.74 2.32 -4.91
C SER A 111 -8.72 3.36 -5.48
N PHE A 112 -8.29 4.21 -6.41
CA PHE A 112 -9.13 5.25 -7.01
C PHE A 112 -9.99 4.73 -8.17
N PHE A 113 -9.52 3.80 -9.00
CA PHE A 113 -10.28 3.33 -10.17
C PHE A 113 -11.42 2.37 -9.81
N THR A 114 -11.30 1.55 -8.77
CA THR A 114 -12.36 0.57 -8.43
C THR A 114 -13.63 1.21 -7.85
N ARG A 115 -13.61 2.51 -7.49
CA ARG A 115 -14.83 3.26 -7.17
C ARG A 115 -15.64 3.67 -8.40
N ALA A 116 -15.04 3.73 -9.59
CA ALA A 116 -15.74 4.14 -10.80
C ALA A 116 -16.66 3.03 -11.36
N GLU A 117 -16.41 1.76 -11.05
CA GLU A 117 -17.17 0.61 -11.58
C GLU A 117 -18.25 0.06 -10.64
N LYS A 118 -18.57 0.75 -9.52
CA LYS A 118 -19.77 0.44 -8.72
C LYS A 118 -20.89 1.44 -8.99
N ILE A 119 -21.26 1.54 -10.26
CA ILE A 119 -22.56 2.04 -10.71
C ILE A 119 -23.07 1.00 -11.72
N GLY A 120 -23.70 -0.05 -11.20
CA GLY A 120 -24.38 -1.09 -11.94
C GLY A 120 -25.57 -1.55 -11.14
#